data_AF-A0A9P7N7L0-F1
#
_entry.id   AF-A0A9P7N7L0-F1
#
_cell.length_a   1.000
_cell.length_b   1.000
_cell.length_c   1.000
_cell.angle_alpha   90.00
_cell.angle_beta   90.00
_cell.angle_gamma   90.00
#
_symmetry.space_group_name_H-M   'P 1'
#
loop_
_entity.id
_entity.type
_entity.pdbx_description
1 polymer ?
#
loop_
_entity_poly.entity_id
_entity_poly.type
_entity_poly.pdbx_seq_one_letter_code
_entity_poly.pdbx_strand_id
1 'polypeptide(L)'
;MFSKPFSVVTVAIAASAAVHAQTFTACDPTKKTCPADPALGTSVNCDFTKGPCDIFKVSEGTKLDYKNNGAVFTITSEGNAPTISTGKYIFFGKIEVQVQAAPGAGIITSAVLQSDDLDE
;
A
#
# COMPACT_ATOMS: atom_id res chain seq x y z
N MET A 1 1.48 27.61 -50.72
CA MET A 1 0.54 27.19 -49.66
C MET A 1 1.31 26.42 -48.61
N PHE A 2 1.70 27.06 -47.50
CA PHE A 2 2.34 26.40 -46.37
C PHE A 2 1.27 26.09 -45.32
N SER A 3 0.88 24.82 -45.20
CA SER A 3 0.04 24.37 -44.10
C SER A 3 0.95 23.98 -42.93
N LYS A 4 0.81 24.66 -41.79
CA LYS A 4 1.55 24.38 -40.56
C LYS A 4 1.03 23.07 -39.95
N PRO A 5 1.88 22.12 -39.52
CA PRO A 5 1.43 21.04 -38.66
C PRO A 5 1.16 21.64 -37.27
N PHE A 6 -0.11 21.86 -36.94
CA PHE A 6 -0.50 22.16 -35.58
C PHE A 6 -0.22 20.93 -34.71
N SER A 7 0.65 21.17 -33.73
CA SER A 7 1.04 20.34 -32.59
C SER A 7 0.00 19.30 -32.16
N VAL A 8 0.31 18.01 -32.39
CA VAL A 8 -0.45 16.85 -31.87
C VAL A 8 -0.04 16.51 -30.41
N VAL A 9 0.91 17.24 -29.84
CA VAL A 9 1.53 16.89 -28.55
C VAL A 9 0.65 17.20 -27.32
N THR A 10 -0.42 18.00 -27.46
CA THR A 10 -1.10 18.57 -26.27
C THR A 10 -2.17 17.66 -25.64
N VAL A 11 -2.61 16.57 -26.27
CA VAL A 11 -3.71 15.73 -25.71
C VAL A 11 -3.23 14.64 -24.75
N ALA A 12 -1.95 14.25 -24.79
CA ALA A 12 -1.45 13.15 -23.95
C ALA A 12 -1.26 13.52 -22.47
N ILE A 13 -1.15 14.81 -22.13
CA ILE A 13 -0.89 15.25 -20.75
C ILE A 13 -2.16 15.15 -19.87
N ALA A 14 -3.35 15.27 -20.45
CA ALA A 14 -4.60 15.24 -19.67
C ALA A 14 -4.98 13.83 -19.14
N ALA A 15 -4.46 12.76 -19.75
CA ALA A 15 -4.71 11.39 -19.28
C ALA A 15 -3.80 10.95 -18.12
N SER A 16 -2.74 11.71 -17.81
CA SER A 16 -1.77 11.38 -16.75
C SER A 16 -2.24 11.72 -15.32
N ALA A 17 -3.46 12.26 -15.17
CA ALA A 17 -4.01 12.66 -13.87
C ALA A 17 -4.89 11.59 -13.20
N ALA A 18 -5.09 10.41 -13.81
CA ALA A 18 -5.78 9.31 -13.16
C ALA A 18 -4.83 8.60 -12.18
N VAL A 19 -4.44 9.31 -11.11
CA VAL A 19 -3.81 8.68 -9.95
C VAL A 19 -4.93 8.00 -9.16
N HIS A 20 -5.24 6.76 -9.52
CA HIS A 20 -6.05 5.88 -8.66
C HIS A 20 -5.18 5.36 -7.50
N ALA A 21 -4.67 6.26 -6.67
CA ALA A 21 -4.16 5.92 -5.35
C ALA A 21 -5.29 5.98 -4.31
N GLN A 22 -6.54 5.85 -4.75
CA GLN A 22 -7.67 5.88 -3.84
C GLN A 22 -7.68 4.58 -3.07
N THR A 23 -7.41 4.69 -1.78
CA THR A 23 -7.53 3.61 -0.83
C THR A 23 -8.98 3.11 -0.80
N PHE A 24 -9.16 1.81 -0.58
CA PHE A 24 -10.47 1.16 -0.57
C PHE A 24 -10.78 0.65 0.83
N THR A 25 -12.05 0.74 1.22
CA THR A 25 -12.60 0.14 2.43
C THR A 25 -13.75 -0.77 2.06
N ALA A 26 -13.84 -1.93 2.72
CA ALA A 26 -14.98 -2.81 2.55
C ALA A 26 -16.28 -2.16 3.11
N CYS A 27 -16.14 -1.34 4.15
CA CYS A 27 -17.24 -0.66 4.79
C CYS A 27 -16.84 0.72 5.32
N ASP A 28 -17.32 1.78 4.66
CA ASP A 28 -17.13 3.16 5.11
C ASP A 28 -18.16 3.53 6.21
N PRO A 29 -17.74 3.73 7.48
CA PRO A 29 -18.65 4.03 8.58
C PRO A 29 -19.24 5.45 8.50
N THR A 30 -18.71 6.34 7.65
CA THR A 30 -19.33 7.66 7.38
C THR A 30 -20.55 7.56 6.47
N LYS A 31 -20.75 6.42 5.80
CA LYS A 31 -21.85 6.19 4.84
C LYS A 31 -22.87 5.18 5.32
N LYS A 32 -22.49 4.22 6.16
CA LYS A 32 -23.33 3.11 6.58
C LYS A 32 -22.87 2.53 7.92
N THR A 33 -23.73 1.75 8.56
CA THR A 33 -23.33 0.98 9.73
C THR A 33 -22.40 -0.16 9.33
N CYS A 34 -21.22 -0.20 9.95
CA CYS A 34 -20.20 -1.22 9.73
C CYS A 34 -20.05 -2.12 10.96
N PRO A 35 -19.58 -3.37 10.79
CA PRO A 35 -19.15 -4.19 11.93
C PRO A 35 -18.03 -3.48 12.70
N ALA A 36 -17.94 -3.75 14.01
CA ALA A 36 -16.85 -3.20 14.81
C ALA A 36 -15.52 -3.87 14.45
N ASP A 37 -14.47 -3.05 14.28
CA ASP A 37 -13.14 -3.53 13.97
C ASP A 37 -12.49 -4.27 15.14
N PRO A 38 -11.80 -5.39 14.88
CA PRO A 38 -11.08 -6.11 15.92
C PRO A 38 -9.86 -5.29 16.37
N ALA A 39 -9.82 -4.92 17.65
CA ALA A 39 -8.68 -4.22 18.23
C ALA A 39 -7.45 -5.13 18.39
N LEU A 40 -6.25 -4.59 18.15
CA LEU A 40 -4.99 -5.27 18.42
C LEU A 40 -4.85 -5.63 19.90
N GLY A 41 -5.20 -4.69 20.79
CA GLY A 41 -5.34 -4.90 22.23
C GLY A 41 -4.04 -5.13 23.02
N THR A 42 -2.89 -5.16 22.35
CA THR A 42 -1.57 -5.40 22.95
C THR A 42 -0.48 -4.69 22.14
N SER A 43 0.72 -4.57 22.71
CA SER A 43 1.92 -4.25 21.96
C SER A 43 2.45 -5.48 21.23
N VAL A 44 2.96 -5.28 20.01
CA VAL A 44 3.55 -6.33 19.18
C VAL A 44 4.87 -5.84 18.60
N ASN A 45 5.86 -6.73 18.52
CA ASN A 45 7.13 -6.48 17.85
C ASN A 45 7.37 -7.62 16.85
N CYS A 46 7.44 -7.29 15.57
CA CYS A 46 7.67 -8.22 14.47
C CYS A 46 9.12 -8.12 13.99
N ASP A 47 9.91 -9.17 14.20
CA ASP A 47 11.26 -9.27 13.65
C ASP A 47 11.23 -10.05 12.33
N PHE A 48 11.07 -9.33 11.22
CA PHE A 48 10.96 -9.96 9.90
C PHE A 48 12.25 -10.63 9.42
N THR A 49 13.40 -10.42 10.09
CA THR A 49 14.63 -11.17 9.78
C THR A 49 14.52 -12.64 10.19
N LYS A 50 13.55 -12.95 11.07
CA LYS A 50 13.24 -14.30 11.56
C LYS A 50 12.07 -14.96 10.84
N GLY A 51 11.42 -14.27 9.89
CA GLY A 51 10.31 -14.81 9.11
C GLY A 51 9.00 -14.01 9.24
N PRO A 52 7.85 -14.62 8.91
CA PRO A 52 6.54 -13.95 8.96
C PRO A 52 6.12 -13.60 10.39
N CYS A 53 5.22 -12.61 10.50
CA CYS A 53 4.64 -12.18 11.77
C CYS A 53 3.13 -12.40 11.78
N ASP A 54 2.61 -13.05 12.82
CA ASP A 54 1.24 -13.57 12.86
C ASP A 54 0.13 -12.51 12.81
N ILE A 55 0.45 -11.25 13.11
CA ILE A 55 -0.54 -10.16 13.02
C ILE A 55 -0.82 -9.73 11.58
N PHE A 56 0.06 -10.07 10.64
CA PHE A 56 -0.04 -9.70 9.24
C PHE A 56 -0.67 -10.80 8.41
N LYS A 57 -1.53 -10.39 7.48
CA LYS A 57 -2.06 -11.21 6.40
C LYS A 57 -1.42 -10.79 5.09
N VAL A 58 -1.18 -11.77 4.23
CA VAL A 58 -0.67 -11.54 2.88
C VAL A 58 -1.84 -11.31 1.94
N SER A 59 -1.83 -10.21 1.19
CA SER A 59 -2.87 -9.90 0.22
C SER A 59 -2.86 -10.90 -0.95
N GLU A 60 -4.00 -11.04 -1.62
CA GLU A 60 -4.10 -11.88 -2.81
C GLU A 60 -3.06 -11.46 -3.87
N GLY A 61 -2.46 -12.46 -4.54
CA GLY A 61 -1.41 -12.22 -5.53
C GLY A 61 -0.04 -11.81 -4.95
N THR A 62 0.08 -11.64 -3.63
CA THR A 62 1.35 -11.36 -2.98
C THR A 62 2.08 -12.65 -2.60
N LYS A 63 3.37 -12.72 -2.93
CA LYS A 63 4.32 -13.68 -2.38
C LYS A 63 5.48 -12.91 -1.76
N LEU A 64 5.84 -13.26 -0.53
CA LEU A 64 6.96 -12.64 0.19
C LEU A 64 8.07 -13.66 0.41
N ASP A 65 9.29 -13.19 0.20
CA ASP A 65 10.48 -13.85 0.68
C ASP A 65 10.92 -13.19 1.98
N TYR A 66 11.55 -13.98 2.86
CA TYR A 66 12.20 -13.49 4.08
C TYR A 66 13.68 -13.78 3.98
N LYS A 67 14.51 -12.75 4.13
CA LYS A 67 15.97 -12.83 4.06
C LYS A 67 16.57 -12.20 5.31
N ASN A 68 17.90 -12.13 5.37
CA ASN A 68 18.62 -11.54 6.50
C ASN A 68 18.22 -10.08 6.79
N ASN A 69 17.66 -9.37 5.80
CA ASN A 69 17.27 -7.96 5.90
C ASN A 69 15.77 -7.78 6.18
N GLY A 70 15.03 -8.87 6.42
CA GLY A 70 13.60 -8.83 6.68
C GLY A 70 12.73 -9.37 5.54
N ALA A 71 11.47 -8.95 5.54
CA ALA A 71 10.50 -9.25 4.50
C ALA A 71 10.84 -8.50 3.21
N VAL A 72 10.79 -9.19 2.07
CA VAL A 72 11.21 -8.66 0.77
C VAL A 72 10.00 -8.51 -0.14
N PHE A 73 9.64 -7.26 -0.40
CA PHE A 73 8.55 -6.85 -1.28
C PHE A 73 9.10 -6.66 -2.70
N THR A 74 8.98 -7.68 -3.55
CA THR A 74 9.61 -7.71 -4.87
C THR A 74 8.66 -7.23 -5.97
N ILE A 75 9.13 -6.29 -6.81
CA ILE A 75 8.45 -5.84 -8.03
C ILE A 75 9.38 -6.14 -9.21
N THR A 76 9.00 -7.12 -10.04
CA THR A 76 9.79 -7.54 -11.21
C THR A 76 9.07 -7.37 -12.53
N SER A 77 7.74 -7.25 -12.49
CA SER A 77 6.90 -7.06 -13.67
C SER A 77 5.72 -6.15 -13.34
N GLU A 78 5.05 -5.67 -14.38
CA GLU A 78 3.77 -5.00 -14.26
C GLU A 78 2.76 -5.87 -13.47
N GLY A 79 1.91 -5.22 -12.70
CA GLY A 79 0.91 -5.87 -11.84
C GLY A 79 1.45 -6.43 -10.52
N ASN A 80 2.76 -6.41 -10.27
CA ASN A 80 3.31 -6.76 -8.95
C ASN A 80 3.01 -5.63 -7.95
N ALA A 81 2.16 -5.92 -6.96
CA ALA A 81 1.85 -5.04 -5.84
C ALA A 81 1.91 -5.81 -4.50
N PRO A 82 3.10 -6.32 -4.12
CA PRO A 82 3.24 -7.12 -2.91
C PRO A 82 2.79 -6.32 -1.68
N THR A 83 1.80 -6.84 -0.96
CA THR A 83 1.16 -6.14 0.15
C THR A 83 0.90 -7.08 1.32
N ILE A 84 1.17 -6.59 2.53
CA ILE A 84 0.68 -7.17 3.78
C ILE A 84 -0.08 -6.14 4.58
N SER A 85 -1.09 -6.58 5.31
CA SER A 85 -1.88 -5.73 6.18
C SER A 85 -2.15 -6.43 7.49
N THR A 86 -2.33 -5.68 8.58
CA THR A 86 -2.72 -6.26 9.85
C THR A 86 -4.18 -6.70 9.80
N GLY A 87 -4.51 -7.79 10.49
CA GLY A 87 -5.91 -8.21 10.64
C GLY A 87 -6.67 -7.48 11.74
N LYS A 88 -6.02 -6.55 12.45
CA LYS A 88 -6.52 -5.85 13.63
C LYS A 88 -6.09 -4.38 13.59
N TYR A 89 -6.84 -3.54 14.28
CA TYR A 89 -6.68 -2.09 14.29
C TYR A 89 -6.05 -1.58 15.59
N ILE A 90 -5.43 -0.41 15.51
CA ILE A 90 -5.00 0.36 16.68
C ILE A 90 -5.81 1.65 16.77
N PHE A 91 -5.99 2.18 17.98
CA PHE A 91 -6.58 3.49 18.18
C PHE A 91 -5.63 4.32 19.04
N PHE A 92 -4.98 5.29 18.40
CA PHE A 92 -3.78 5.98 18.91
C PHE A 92 -2.62 5.01 19.20
N GLY A 93 -1.53 5.55 19.78
CA GLY A 93 -0.34 4.80 20.15
C GLY A 93 0.86 5.14 19.25
N LYS A 94 1.67 4.14 18.93
CA LYS A 94 2.88 4.29 18.13
C LYS A 94 3.03 3.13 17.15
N ILE A 95 3.32 3.46 15.90
CA ILE A 95 3.80 2.53 14.88
C ILE A 95 5.23 2.92 14.54
N GLU A 96 6.11 1.94 14.48
CA GLU A 96 7.50 2.12 14.10
C GLU A 96 7.85 1.05 13.06
N VAL A 97 8.40 1.48 11.93
CA VAL A 97 8.76 0.59 10.82
C VAL A 97 10.21 0.86 10.44
N GLN A 98 11.04 -0.18 10.48
CA GLN A 98 12.37 -0.15 9.90
C GLN A 98 12.28 -0.67 8.46
N VAL A 99 12.53 0.21 7.50
CA VAL A 99 12.35 -0.09 6.07
C VAL A 99 13.57 0.33 5.25
N GLN A 100 13.96 -0.53 4.31
CA GLN A 100 14.86 -0.17 3.21
C GLN A 100 14.01 -0.01 1.95
N ALA A 101 13.91 1.22 1.44
CA ALA A 101 13.11 1.52 0.26
C ALA A 101 13.65 0.80 -0.98
N ALA A 102 12.75 0.32 -1.84
CA ALA A 102 13.10 -0.29 -3.10
C ALA A 102 13.68 0.76 -4.08
N PRO A 103 14.77 0.46 -4.78
CA PRO A 103 15.30 1.35 -5.81
C PRO A 103 14.51 1.22 -7.12
N GLY A 104 14.63 2.23 -7.98
CA GLY A 104 14.05 2.22 -9.33
C GLY A 104 13.09 3.37 -9.56
N ALA A 105 13.15 3.97 -10.76
CA ALA A 105 12.25 5.06 -11.11
C ALA A 105 10.79 4.55 -11.18
N GLY A 106 9.89 5.24 -10.48
CA GLY A 106 8.47 4.89 -10.42
C GLY A 106 8.11 3.73 -9.48
N ILE A 107 9.08 3.14 -8.78
CA ILE A 107 8.82 2.15 -7.73
C ILE A 107 8.49 2.86 -6.43
N ILE A 108 7.36 2.48 -5.82
CA ILE A 108 6.88 3.07 -4.57
C ILE A 108 7.03 2.05 -3.44
N THR A 109 7.66 2.48 -2.34
CA THR A 109 7.65 1.74 -1.07
C THR A 109 6.78 2.50 -0.09
N SER A 110 5.75 1.84 0.43
CA SER A 110 4.75 2.47 1.31
C SER A 110 4.66 1.76 2.65
N ALA A 111 4.50 2.54 3.72
CA ALA A 111 4.04 2.08 5.02
C ALA A 111 2.85 2.96 5.38
N VAL A 112 1.68 2.34 5.54
CA VAL A 112 0.40 3.03 5.59
C VAL A 112 -0.33 2.65 6.88
N LEU A 113 -0.80 3.64 7.63
CA LEU A 113 -1.79 3.48 8.69
C LEU A 113 -3.11 4.00 8.11
N GLN A 114 -4.12 3.16 8.01
CA GLN A 114 -5.38 3.56 7.37
C GLN A 114 -6.57 3.02 8.14
N SER A 115 -7.61 3.84 8.32
CA SER A 115 -8.89 3.44 8.90
C SER A 115 -9.93 3.04 7.84
N ASP A 116 -11.06 2.51 8.30
CA ASP A 116 -12.19 2.13 7.46
C ASP A 116 -13.00 3.33 6.90
N ASP A 117 -12.87 4.53 7.48
CA ASP A 117 -13.37 5.79 6.88
C ASP A 117 -12.34 6.51 6.01
N LEU A 118 -11.18 5.88 5.76
CA LEU A 118 -10.10 6.37 4.91
C LEU A 118 -9.32 7.56 5.48
N ASP A 119 -9.28 7.72 6.80
CA ASP A 119 -8.20 8.48 7.43
C ASP A 119 -6.86 7.74 7.19
N GLU A 120 -5.81 8.49 6.85
CA GLU A 120 -4.47 7.98 6.53
C GLU A 120 -3.35 8.89 7.05
#